data_AF-Q9YDY1-F1
#
_entry.id   AF-Q9YDY1-F1
#
_cell.length_a   1.000
_cell.length_b   1.000
_cell.length_c   1.000
_cell.angle_alpha   90.00
_cell.angle_beta   90.00
_cell.angle_gamma   90.00
#
_symmetry.space_group_name_H-M   'P 1'
#
loop_
_entity.id
_entity.type
_entity.pdbx_description
1 polymer ?
#
loop_
_entity_poly.entity_id
_entity_poly.type
_entity_poly.pdbx_seq_one_letter_code
_entity_poly.pdbx_strand_id
1 'polypeptide(L)'
;MAVTVAVGTSNPIKYRAVLRAFSRYYDVRVVMVSVDSGVGPQPSGVADVVGGALARAVRAVEKADSYFGVGVEAGPIEFPASGGYVETQVAAIVDRDCRATIGMSPSFEVDRRVLALMLDGVEMEKAVGVERHGGLGESVGFVGVATSGAVTRQDLTEHAVIMALIPRLMGYGSIATVEEIAAQAGASVECRSTRAI
;
A
#
# COMPACT_ATOMS: atom_id res chain seq x y z
N MET A 1 -12.53 7.41 -22.82
CA MET A 1 -11.22 6.74 -22.83
C MET A 1 -11.00 6.17 -21.44
N ALA A 2 -10.58 4.91 -21.34
CA ALA A 2 -10.29 4.31 -20.04
C ALA A 2 -9.15 5.05 -19.33
N VAL A 3 -9.26 5.22 -18.02
CA VAL A 3 -8.21 5.81 -17.19
C VAL A 3 -7.09 4.79 -16.99
N THR A 4 -5.86 5.15 -17.34
CA THR A 4 -4.70 4.27 -17.12
C THR A 4 -4.22 4.40 -15.69
N VAL A 5 -4.11 3.27 -14.99
CA VAL A 5 -3.63 3.18 -13.59
C VAL A 5 -2.42 2.27 -13.53
N ALA A 6 -1.29 2.74 -13.03
CA ALA A 6 -0.08 1.94 -12.83
C ALA A 6 0.05 1.49 -11.37
N VAL A 7 0.29 0.20 -11.14
CA VAL A 7 0.49 -0.36 -9.80
C VAL A 7 1.98 -0.66 -9.60
N GLY A 8 2.59 -0.01 -8.61
CA GLY A 8 4.02 -0.12 -8.28
C GLY A 8 4.38 -1.39 -7.52
N THR A 9 4.23 -2.55 -8.16
CA THR A 9 4.46 -3.86 -7.54
C THR A 9 4.75 -4.94 -8.59
N SER A 10 5.33 -6.06 -8.14
CA SER A 10 5.37 -7.34 -8.87
C SER A 10 4.40 -8.37 -8.29
N ASN A 11 3.65 -8.02 -7.24
CA ASN A 11 2.75 -8.96 -6.56
C ASN A 11 1.37 -9.01 -7.26
N PRO A 12 0.93 -10.18 -7.78
CA PRO A 12 -0.33 -10.31 -8.47
C PRO A 12 -1.57 -10.05 -7.58
N ILE A 13 -1.47 -10.25 -6.27
CA ILE A 13 -2.54 -9.95 -5.30
C ILE A 13 -2.76 -8.44 -5.25
N LYS A 14 -1.69 -7.66 -5.10
CA LYS A 14 -1.76 -6.19 -5.08
C LYS A 14 -2.38 -5.67 -6.39
N TYR A 15 -1.94 -6.19 -7.54
CA TYR A 15 -2.52 -5.85 -8.84
C TYR A 15 -4.03 -6.14 -8.91
N ARG A 16 -4.47 -7.35 -8.52
CA ARG A 16 -5.89 -7.72 -8.56
C ARG A 16 -6.74 -6.84 -7.64
N ALA A 17 -6.22 -6.52 -6.46
CA ALA A 17 -6.89 -5.64 -5.52
C ALA A 17 -7.06 -4.21 -6.09
N VAL A 18 -6.02 -3.63 -6.70
CA VAL A 18 -6.14 -2.33 -7.37
C VAL A 18 -7.12 -2.38 -8.52
N LEU A 19 -7.06 -3.42 -9.37
CA LEU A 19 -8.00 -3.61 -10.48
C LEU A 19 -9.45 -3.64 -9.97
N ARG A 20 -9.74 -4.46 -8.95
CA ARG A 20 -11.08 -4.54 -8.35
C ARG A 20 -11.51 -3.21 -7.77
N ALA A 21 -10.65 -2.52 -7.01
CA ALA A 21 -10.97 -1.24 -6.40
C ALA A 21 -11.31 -0.17 -7.45
N PHE A 22 -10.46 0.00 -8.47
CA PHE A 22 -10.65 1.04 -9.48
C PHE A 22 -11.82 0.75 -10.44
N SER A 23 -12.00 -0.51 -10.85
CA SER A 23 -13.09 -0.90 -11.75
C SER A 23 -14.49 -0.70 -11.16
N ARG A 24 -14.61 -0.44 -9.84
CA ARG A 24 -15.88 -0.07 -9.20
C ARG A 24 -16.33 1.36 -9.52
N TYR A 25 -15.39 2.24 -9.85
CA TYR A 25 -15.66 3.68 -9.95
C TYR A 25 -15.25 4.29 -11.29
N TYR A 26 -14.38 3.62 -12.04
CA TYR A 26 -13.82 4.12 -13.29
C TYR A 26 -13.83 3.02 -14.37
N ASP A 27 -13.98 3.42 -15.63
CA ASP A 27 -13.52 2.61 -16.76
C ASP A 27 -11.99 2.67 -16.81
N VAL A 28 -11.30 1.56 -16.57
CA VAL A 28 -9.85 1.54 -16.31
C VAL A 28 -9.06 0.52 -17.12
N ARG A 29 -7.84 0.90 -17.44
CA ARG A 29 -6.76 -0.01 -17.84
C ARG A 29 -5.69 -0.01 -16.77
N VAL A 30 -5.59 -1.10 -16.02
CA VAL A 30 -4.57 -1.26 -14.99
C VAL A 30 -3.32 -1.93 -15.56
N VAL A 31 -2.14 -1.37 -15.30
CA VAL A 31 -0.85 -1.94 -15.67
C VAL A 31 -0.01 -2.17 -14.41
N MET A 32 0.70 -3.30 -14.36
CA MET A 32 1.60 -3.63 -13.25
C MET A 32 3.02 -3.24 -13.60
N VAL A 33 3.71 -2.55 -12.69
CA VAL A 33 5.06 -2.03 -12.92
C VAL A 33 5.96 -2.40 -11.76
N SER A 34 7.02 -3.15 -12.04
CA SER A 34 8.04 -3.45 -11.02
C SER A 34 8.84 -2.19 -10.70
N VAL A 35 8.75 -1.74 -9.45
CA VAL A 35 9.46 -0.60 -8.87
C VAL A 35 9.87 -0.93 -7.44
N ASP A 36 11.00 -0.37 -7.04
CA ASP A 36 11.50 -0.42 -5.68
C ASP A 36 10.61 0.44 -4.75
N SER A 37 10.57 0.16 -3.45
CA SER A 37 9.87 0.99 -2.44
C SER A 37 10.76 2.00 -1.73
N GLY A 38 12.09 1.85 -1.80
CA GLY A 38 13.06 2.67 -1.07
C GLY A 38 13.21 2.29 0.40
N VAL A 39 12.54 1.21 0.84
CA VAL A 39 12.54 0.73 2.23
C VAL A 39 12.93 -0.75 2.28
N GLY A 40 13.26 -1.24 3.48
CA GLY A 40 13.62 -2.63 3.71
C GLY A 40 12.51 -3.64 3.38
N PRO A 41 12.81 -4.96 3.41
CA PRO A 41 11.86 -6.03 3.06
C PRO A 41 10.65 -6.10 4.01
N GLN A 42 10.83 -5.72 5.27
CA GLN A 42 9.74 -5.57 6.25
C GLN A 42 9.71 -4.13 6.76
N PRO A 43 8.99 -3.22 6.07
CA PRO A 43 8.79 -1.85 6.53
C PRO A 43 8.14 -1.84 7.91
N SER A 44 8.53 -0.90 8.77
CA SER A 44 7.95 -0.71 10.08
C SER A 44 7.94 0.76 10.48
N GLY A 45 6.94 1.16 11.25
CA GLY A 45 6.69 2.55 11.61
C GLY A 45 6.06 3.36 10.46
N VAL A 46 5.49 4.50 10.83
CA VAL A 46 4.75 5.36 9.90
C VAL A 46 5.63 5.83 8.73
N ALA A 47 6.88 6.19 8.98
CA ALA A 47 7.80 6.71 7.96
C ALA A 47 8.04 5.70 6.83
N ASP A 48 8.41 4.47 7.16
CA ASP A 48 8.72 3.45 6.15
C ASP A 48 7.47 2.99 5.41
N VAL A 49 6.36 2.76 6.13
CA VAL A 49 5.14 2.22 5.52
C VAL A 49 4.48 3.26 4.61
N VAL A 50 4.32 4.51 5.05
CA VAL A 50 3.76 5.59 4.22
C VAL A 50 4.74 5.99 3.12
N GLY A 51 6.03 6.14 3.44
CA GLY A 51 7.08 6.49 2.49
C GLY A 51 7.23 5.45 1.38
N GLY A 52 7.23 4.15 1.73
CA GLY A 52 7.27 3.06 0.77
C GLY A 52 6.04 3.03 -0.16
N ALA A 53 4.85 3.28 0.38
CA ALA A 53 3.64 3.38 -0.42
C ALA A 53 3.69 4.56 -1.40
N LEU A 54 4.09 5.76 -0.93
CA LEU A 54 4.26 6.94 -1.78
C LEU A 54 5.32 6.73 -2.86
N ALA A 55 6.49 6.23 -2.52
CA ALA A 55 7.58 5.99 -3.46
C ALA A 55 7.19 5.00 -4.56
N ARG A 56 6.48 3.92 -4.20
CA ARG A 56 5.90 2.99 -5.19
C ARG A 56 4.91 3.69 -6.12
N ALA A 57 4.02 4.51 -5.58
CA ALA A 57 3.00 5.21 -6.36
C ALA A 57 3.63 6.20 -7.35
N VAL A 58 4.59 7.02 -6.89
CA VAL A 58 5.34 7.98 -7.73
C VAL A 58 6.06 7.26 -8.85
N ARG A 59 6.87 6.25 -8.53
CA ARG A 59 7.65 5.51 -9.53
C ARG A 59 6.75 4.79 -10.53
N ALA A 60 5.57 4.32 -10.10
CA ALA A 60 4.59 3.71 -10.98
C ALA A 60 3.99 4.72 -11.98
N VAL A 61 3.59 5.90 -11.50
CA VAL A 61 2.99 6.92 -12.38
C VAL A 61 3.99 7.40 -13.42
N GLU A 62 5.24 7.63 -13.00
CA GLU A 62 6.35 8.07 -13.86
C GLU A 62 6.73 7.02 -14.90
N LYS A 63 6.99 5.78 -14.46
CA LYS A 63 7.49 4.72 -15.34
C LYS A 63 6.50 4.27 -16.41
N ALA A 64 5.20 4.39 -16.13
CA ALA A 64 4.15 3.99 -17.08
C ALA A 64 3.49 5.15 -17.83
N ASP A 65 3.86 6.41 -17.54
CA ASP A 65 3.12 7.60 -17.97
C ASP A 65 1.59 7.42 -17.82
N SER A 66 1.17 6.99 -16.62
CA SER A 66 -0.23 6.69 -16.33
C SER A 66 -0.96 7.91 -15.76
N TYR A 67 -2.28 7.87 -15.66
CA TYR A 67 -3.04 8.97 -15.04
C TYR A 67 -2.90 8.92 -13.51
N PHE A 68 -2.93 7.72 -12.95
CA PHE A 68 -2.67 7.46 -11.54
C PHE A 68 -1.58 6.40 -11.35
N GLY A 69 -0.68 6.64 -10.40
CA GLY A 69 0.16 5.62 -9.80
C GLY A 69 -0.40 5.17 -8.47
N VAL A 70 -0.34 3.87 -8.20
CA VAL A 70 -0.80 3.26 -6.95
C VAL A 70 0.34 2.48 -6.32
N GLY A 71 0.64 2.80 -5.08
CA GLY A 71 1.58 2.08 -4.24
C GLY A 71 0.86 1.56 -3.02
N VAL A 72 1.19 0.33 -2.60
CA VAL A 72 0.69 -0.25 -1.36
C VAL A 72 1.86 -0.84 -0.60
N GLU A 73 2.00 -0.48 0.66
CA GLU A 73 3.01 -1.03 1.56
C GLU A 73 2.36 -1.52 2.85
N ALA A 74 2.89 -2.61 3.40
CA ALA A 74 2.38 -3.24 4.61
C ALA A 74 3.45 -3.18 5.70
N GLY A 75 3.03 -3.08 6.95
CA GLY A 75 3.92 -3.13 8.09
C GLY A 75 3.25 -2.69 9.39
N PRO A 76 3.91 -2.97 10.53
CA PRO A 76 3.44 -2.52 11.82
C PRO A 76 3.68 -1.01 11.97
N ILE A 77 2.64 -0.27 12.37
CA ILE A 77 2.74 1.16 12.69
C ILE A 77 2.33 1.40 14.15
N GLU A 78 2.86 2.45 14.76
CA GLU A 78 2.54 2.84 16.12
C GLU A 78 1.04 3.15 16.26
N PHE A 79 0.36 2.48 17.19
CA PHE A 79 -1.04 2.73 17.52
C PHE A 79 -1.36 2.22 18.93
N PRO A 80 -2.28 2.86 19.70
CA PRO A 80 -2.69 2.35 20.99
C PRO A 80 -3.25 0.92 20.92
N ALA A 81 -2.45 -0.06 21.35
CA ALA A 81 -2.71 -1.50 21.29
C ALA A 81 -1.85 -2.25 22.33
N SER A 82 -2.08 -3.55 22.56
CA SER A 82 -1.34 -4.34 23.57
C SER A 82 0.15 -4.40 23.29
N GLY A 83 0.57 -4.32 22.02
CA GLY A 83 1.97 -4.24 21.59
C GLY A 83 2.47 -2.84 21.29
N GLY A 84 1.62 -1.81 21.37
CA GLY A 84 1.93 -0.45 20.90
C GLY A 84 1.94 -0.27 19.37
N TYR A 85 1.63 -1.34 18.63
CA TYR A 85 1.61 -1.36 17.17
C TYR A 85 0.38 -2.12 16.65
N VAL A 86 -0.04 -1.78 15.44
CA VAL A 86 -0.97 -2.59 14.63
C VAL A 86 -0.36 -2.86 13.27
N GLU A 87 -0.53 -4.07 12.75
CA GLU A 87 -0.20 -4.41 11.37
C GLU A 87 -1.27 -3.82 10.44
N THR A 88 -0.84 -3.13 9.39
CA THR A 88 -1.74 -2.45 8.46
C THR A 88 -1.16 -2.41 7.05
N GLN A 89 -2.02 -2.11 6.07
CA GLN A 89 -1.60 -1.73 4.74
C GLN A 89 -1.96 -0.27 4.49
N VAL A 90 -0.98 0.50 4.00
CA VAL A 90 -1.18 1.85 3.49
C VAL A 90 -1.19 1.81 1.97
N ALA A 91 -2.25 2.35 1.36
CA ALA A 91 -2.32 2.62 -0.06
C ALA A 91 -2.12 4.11 -0.33
N ALA A 92 -1.30 4.44 -1.31
CA ALA A 92 -1.12 5.78 -1.84
C ALA A 92 -1.54 5.83 -3.31
N ILE A 93 -2.31 6.85 -3.68
CA ILE A 93 -2.71 7.14 -5.06
C ILE A 93 -2.17 8.51 -5.45
N VAL A 94 -1.24 8.53 -6.40
CA VAL A 94 -0.56 9.73 -6.90
C VAL A 94 -1.02 10.02 -8.33
N ASP A 95 -1.29 11.29 -8.64
CA ASP A 95 -1.55 11.74 -10.02
C ASP A 95 -0.34 12.46 -10.64
N ARG A 96 -0.49 12.87 -11.90
CA ARG A 96 0.56 13.55 -12.68
C ARG A 96 0.95 14.93 -12.15
N ASP A 97 0.16 15.50 -11.24
CA ASP A 97 0.42 16.77 -10.57
C ASP A 97 1.08 16.57 -9.20
N CYS A 98 1.55 15.35 -8.92
CA CYS A 98 2.16 14.96 -7.66
C CYS A 98 1.24 15.19 -6.46
N ARG A 99 -0.08 15.12 -6.67
CA ARG A 99 -1.05 15.11 -5.58
C ARG A 99 -1.30 13.69 -5.14
N ALA A 100 -1.33 13.48 -3.83
CA ALA A 100 -1.42 12.17 -3.21
C ALA A 100 -2.66 12.05 -2.33
N THR A 101 -3.28 10.88 -2.37
CA THR A 101 -4.32 10.49 -1.40
C THR A 101 -3.93 9.18 -0.74
N ILE A 102 -4.26 9.05 0.54
CA ILE A 102 -3.87 7.91 1.38
C ILE A 102 -5.12 7.21 1.89
N GLY A 103 -5.04 5.89 1.97
CA GLY A 103 -6.05 5.04 2.60
C GLY A 103 -5.38 3.88 3.32
N MET A 104 -6.05 3.37 4.35
CA MET A 104 -5.55 2.25 5.14
C MET A 104 -6.54 1.09 5.10
N SER A 105 -6.02 -0.12 5.17
CA SER A 105 -6.85 -1.31 5.41
C SER A 105 -7.35 -1.33 6.85
N PRO A 106 -8.36 -2.18 7.17
CA PRO A 106 -8.50 -2.67 8.54
C PRO A 106 -7.14 -3.17 9.07
N SER A 107 -6.87 -2.93 10.34
CA SER A 107 -5.60 -3.24 11.00
C SER A 107 -5.83 -4.20 12.16
N PHE A 108 -4.78 -4.89 12.61
CA PHE A 108 -4.89 -5.88 13.69
C PHE A 108 -3.62 -5.95 14.54
N GLU A 109 -3.78 -6.43 15.77
CA GLU A 109 -2.65 -6.67 16.68
C GLU A 109 -1.90 -7.96 16.29
N VAL A 110 -0.59 -7.95 16.49
CA VAL A 110 0.27 -9.12 16.25
C VAL A 110 0.86 -9.57 17.60
N ASP A 111 1.06 -10.89 17.79
CA ASP A 111 1.73 -11.43 18.98
C ASP A 111 3.06 -10.70 19.23
N ARG A 112 3.34 -10.33 20.49
CA ARG A 112 4.50 -9.51 20.84
C ARG A 112 5.84 -10.09 20.37
N ARG A 113 5.98 -11.42 20.32
CA ARG A 113 7.22 -12.07 19.84
C ARG A 113 7.36 -11.94 18.33
N VAL A 114 6.26 -12.06 17.60
CA VAL A 114 6.23 -11.84 16.14
C VAL A 114 6.50 -10.38 15.83
N LEU A 115 5.86 -9.46 16.56
CA LEU A 115 6.11 -8.02 16.41
C LEU A 115 7.58 -7.68 16.63
N ALA A 116 8.22 -8.20 17.69
CA ALA A 116 9.64 -7.97 17.92
C ALA A 116 10.51 -8.40 16.73
N LEU A 117 10.23 -9.56 16.14
CA LEU A 117 10.93 -10.03 14.94
C LEU A 117 10.67 -9.12 13.73
N MET A 118 9.44 -8.63 13.54
CA MET A 118 9.09 -7.73 12.44
C MET A 118 9.78 -6.36 12.58
N LEU A 119 9.88 -5.83 13.80
CA LEU A 119 10.63 -4.61 14.10
C LEU A 119 12.13 -4.80 13.88
N ASP A 120 12.65 -6.01 14.03
CA ASP A 120 14.03 -6.39 13.65
C ASP A 120 14.18 -6.68 12.13
N GLY A 121 13.16 -6.40 11.32
CA GLY A 121 13.18 -6.53 9.86
C GLY A 121 12.89 -7.93 9.32
N VAL A 122 12.46 -8.87 10.16
CA VAL A 122 12.05 -10.21 9.72
C VAL A 122 10.65 -10.13 9.11
N GLU A 123 10.51 -10.57 7.86
CA GLU A 123 9.20 -10.59 7.18
C GLU A 123 8.14 -11.33 7.99
N MET A 124 6.92 -10.77 8.05
CA MET A 124 5.83 -11.30 8.85
C MET A 124 5.57 -12.79 8.61
N GLU A 125 5.58 -13.22 7.34
CA GLU A 125 5.31 -14.61 6.95
C GLU A 125 6.32 -15.58 7.56
N LYS A 126 7.59 -15.15 7.65
CA LYS A 126 8.68 -15.85 8.32
C LYS A 126 8.52 -15.83 9.84
N ALA A 127 8.21 -14.65 10.39
CA ALA A 127 8.08 -14.44 11.84
C ALA A 127 6.95 -15.27 12.46
N VAL A 128 5.81 -15.42 11.75
CA VAL A 128 4.68 -16.26 12.18
C VAL A 128 4.82 -17.72 11.75
N GLY A 129 5.78 -18.05 10.89
CA GLY A 129 6.02 -19.39 10.38
C GLY A 129 4.96 -19.91 9.39
N VAL A 130 4.18 -19.03 8.76
CA VAL A 130 3.15 -19.43 7.77
C VAL A 130 3.73 -19.82 6.42
N GLU A 131 5.00 -19.54 6.13
CA GLU A 131 5.71 -20.09 4.95
C GLU A 131 5.53 -21.62 4.84
N ARG A 132 5.38 -22.31 5.97
CA ARG A 132 5.19 -23.76 6.06
C ARG A 132 3.83 -24.26 5.52
N HIS A 133 2.91 -23.37 5.15
CA HIS A 133 1.56 -23.72 4.69
C HIS A 133 1.46 -23.91 3.16
N GLY A 134 2.57 -24.18 2.45
CA GLY A 134 2.53 -24.64 1.06
C GLY A 134 1.88 -23.66 0.07
N GLY A 135 2.19 -22.37 0.16
CA GLY A 135 1.67 -21.33 -0.74
C GLY A 135 0.30 -20.77 -0.37
N LEU A 136 -0.44 -21.38 0.58
CA LEU A 136 -1.67 -20.77 1.12
C LEU A 136 -1.33 -19.44 1.81
N GLY A 137 -0.28 -19.39 2.61
CA GLY A 137 0.22 -18.16 3.23
C GLY A 137 0.51 -17.06 2.20
N GLU A 138 1.12 -17.40 1.07
CA GLU A 138 1.39 -16.44 -0.01
C GLU A 138 0.10 -15.95 -0.69
N SER A 139 -0.89 -16.82 -0.87
CA SER A 139 -2.14 -16.50 -1.57
C SER A 139 -3.15 -15.70 -0.74
N VAL A 140 -3.33 -16.05 0.54
CA VAL A 140 -4.31 -15.39 1.43
C VAL A 140 -3.68 -14.48 2.49
N GLY A 141 -2.37 -14.57 2.71
CA GLY A 141 -1.65 -13.85 3.77
C GLY A 141 -1.88 -14.41 5.17
N PHE A 142 -1.10 -13.95 6.14
CA PHE A 142 -1.29 -14.28 7.56
C PHE A 142 -2.73 -14.00 8.03
N VAL A 143 -3.31 -12.86 7.63
CA VAL A 143 -4.70 -12.51 7.98
C VAL A 143 -5.70 -13.56 7.49
N GLY A 144 -5.50 -14.13 6.30
CA GLY A 144 -6.34 -15.19 5.78
C GLY A 144 -6.25 -16.47 6.61
N VAL A 145 -5.04 -16.84 7.04
CA VAL A 145 -4.85 -17.98 7.94
C VAL A 145 -5.49 -17.71 9.31
N ALA A 146 -5.21 -16.55 9.91
CA ALA A 146 -5.68 -16.18 11.24
C ALA A 146 -7.21 -16.04 11.32
N THR A 147 -7.85 -15.61 10.24
CA THR A 147 -9.31 -15.40 10.18
C THR A 147 -10.06 -16.56 9.53
N SER A 148 -9.40 -17.70 9.26
CA SER A 148 -10.00 -18.83 8.53
C SER A 148 -10.63 -18.42 7.19
N GLY A 149 -9.99 -17.50 6.48
CA GLY A 149 -10.40 -16.99 5.18
C GLY A 149 -11.49 -15.92 5.20
N ALA A 150 -11.95 -15.46 6.38
CA ALA A 150 -12.96 -14.41 6.45
C ALA A 150 -12.45 -13.05 5.92
N VAL A 151 -11.15 -12.78 6.05
CA VAL A 151 -10.48 -11.63 5.45
C VAL A 151 -9.16 -12.12 4.83
N THR A 152 -8.94 -11.82 3.55
CA THR A 152 -7.70 -12.16 2.85
C THR A 152 -6.78 -10.93 2.70
N ARG A 153 -5.52 -11.17 2.34
CA ARG A 153 -4.57 -10.12 1.94
C ARG A 153 -5.11 -9.26 0.80
N GLN A 154 -5.82 -9.86 -0.15
CA GLN A 154 -6.42 -9.13 -1.26
C GLN A 154 -7.50 -8.17 -0.76
N ASP A 155 -8.33 -8.60 0.20
CA ASP A 155 -9.39 -7.76 0.77
C ASP A 155 -8.80 -6.57 1.54
N LEU A 156 -7.73 -6.78 2.32
CA LEU A 156 -7.03 -5.68 2.97
C LEU A 156 -6.49 -4.66 1.96
N THR A 157 -5.82 -5.13 0.90
CA THR A 157 -5.31 -4.23 -0.14
C THR A 157 -6.44 -3.49 -0.86
N GLU A 158 -7.53 -4.18 -1.21
CA GLU A 158 -8.66 -3.58 -1.90
C GLU A 158 -9.32 -2.50 -1.04
N HIS A 159 -9.53 -2.77 0.25
CA HIS A 159 -10.07 -1.78 1.18
C HIS A 159 -9.14 -0.58 1.32
N ALA A 160 -7.83 -0.77 1.49
CA ALA A 160 -6.88 0.35 1.57
C ALA A 160 -6.97 1.27 0.34
N VAL A 161 -7.03 0.68 -0.85
CA VAL A 161 -7.13 1.42 -2.12
C VAL A 161 -8.48 2.14 -2.23
N ILE A 162 -9.59 1.50 -1.84
CA ILE A 162 -10.91 2.14 -1.82
C ILE A 162 -10.91 3.34 -0.86
N MET A 163 -10.32 3.22 0.33
CA MET A 163 -10.21 4.34 1.26
C MET A 163 -9.37 5.47 0.66
N ALA A 164 -8.28 5.15 -0.05
CA ALA A 164 -7.43 6.13 -0.71
C ALA A 164 -8.13 6.86 -1.87
N LEU A 165 -9.16 6.26 -2.46
CA LEU A 165 -9.97 6.88 -3.52
C LEU A 165 -10.95 7.94 -2.99
N ILE A 166 -11.34 7.89 -1.71
CA ILE A 166 -12.41 8.73 -1.15
C ILE A 166 -12.21 10.23 -1.47
N PRO A 167 -11.05 10.86 -1.22
CA PRO A 167 -10.91 12.29 -1.48
C PRO A 167 -11.09 12.66 -2.96
N ARG A 168 -10.72 11.75 -3.87
CA ARG A 168 -10.84 11.94 -5.33
C ARG A 168 -12.28 11.72 -5.80
N LEU A 169 -12.95 10.70 -5.28
CA LEU A 169 -14.36 10.41 -5.57
C LEU A 169 -15.28 11.53 -5.08
N MET A 170 -14.96 12.13 -3.93
CA MET A 170 -15.73 13.22 -3.34
C MET A 170 -15.33 14.60 -3.86
N GLY A 171 -14.30 14.70 -4.70
CA GLY A 171 -13.83 15.97 -5.27
C GLY A 171 -13.37 16.97 -4.21
N TYR A 172 -12.58 16.52 -3.23
CA TYR A 172 -12.04 17.42 -2.20
C TYR A 172 -11.23 18.55 -2.85
N GLY A 173 -11.51 19.80 -2.44
CA GLY A 173 -10.91 20.99 -3.06
C GLY A 173 -9.41 21.16 -2.81
N SER A 174 -8.85 20.46 -1.83
CA SER A 174 -7.42 20.46 -1.52
C SER A 174 -6.93 19.02 -1.31
N ILE A 175 -6.12 18.53 -2.24
CA ILE A 175 -5.36 17.27 -2.11
C ILE A 175 -3.90 17.65 -1.85
N ALA A 176 -3.29 17.05 -0.83
CA ALA A 176 -1.89 17.31 -0.47
C ALA A 176 -0.92 16.85 -1.57
N THR A 177 0.26 17.46 -1.65
CA THR A 177 1.35 16.94 -2.48
C THR A 177 1.97 15.69 -1.86
N VAL A 178 2.70 14.92 -2.67
CA VAL A 178 3.51 13.78 -2.19
C VAL A 178 4.45 14.22 -1.06
N GLU A 179 5.14 15.34 -1.23
CA GLU A 179 6.11 15.88 -0.27
C GLU A 179 5.43 16.31 1.03
N GLU A 180 4.24 16.91 0.97
CA GLU A 180 3.47 17.28 2.17
C GLU A 180 3.11 16.05 3.01
N ILE A 181 2.66 14.96 2.37
CA ILE A 181 2.34 13.71 3.08
C ILE A 181 3.61 13.02 3.57
N ALA A 182 4.68 12.98 2.76
CA ALA A 182 5.95 12.39 3.17
C ALA A 182 6.52 13.10 4.40
N ALA A 183 6.50 14.43 4.41
CA ALA A 183 6.95 15.23 5.55
C ALA A 183 6.12 14.95 6.82
N GLN A 184 4.79 14.81 6.71
CA GLN A 184 3.93 14.43 7.84
C GLN A 184 4.26 13.05 8.40
N ALA A 185 4.66 12.11 7.54
CA ALA A 185 5.04 10.76 7.93
C ALA A 185 6.47 10.64 8.49
N GLY A 186 7.29 11.69 8.40
CA GLY A 186 8.72 11.62 8.69
C GLY A 186 9.53 10.87 7.62
N ALA A 187 8.98 10.78 6.40
CA ALA A 187 9.62 10.17 5.24
C ALA A 187 10.16 11.23 4.27
N SER A 188 11.02 10.82 3.33
CA SER A 188 11.51 11.67 2.25
C SER A 188 11.18 11.02 0.90
N VAL A 189 10.16 11.54 0.22
CA VAL A 189 9.76 11.11 -1.12
C VAL A 189 9.54 12.35 -1.97
N GLU A 190 10.23 12.42 -3.11
CA GLU A 190 10.06 13.48 -4.11
C GLU A 190 9.23 12.96 -5.29
N CYS A 191 8.39 13.82 -5.85
CA CYS A 191 7.66 13.57 -7.09
C CYS A 191 7.92 14.70 -8.08
N ARG A 192 8.24 14.35 -9.32
CA ARG A 192 8.37 15.34 -10.40
C ARG A 192 7.17 15.22 -11.32
N SER A 193 6.46 16.34 -11.53
CA SER A 193 5.29 16.34 -12.40
C SER A 193 5.66 15.78 -13.78
N THR A 194 4.87 14.82 -14.25
CA THR A 194 5.02 14.20 -15.57
C THR A 194 4.19 14.87 -16.64
N ARG A 195 3.53 16.00 -16.32
CA ARG A 195 2.97 16.85 -17.39
C ARG A 195 4.15 17.31 -18.23
N ALA A 196 4.25 16.76 -19.44
CA ALA A 196 5.28 17.14 -20.39
C ALA A 196 5.39 18.67 -20.43
N ILE A 197 6.62 19.13 -20.22
CA ILE A 197 7.08 20.47 -20.58
C ILE A 197 6.86 20.65 -22.09
#